data_AF-A0A3C1Q7T8-F1
#
_entry.id   AF-A0A3C1Q7T8-F1
#
_cell.length_a   1.000
_cell.length_b   1.000
_cell.length_c   1.000
_cell.angle_alpha   90.00
_cell.angle_beta   90.00
_cell.angle_gamma   90.00
#
_symmetry.space_group_name_H-M   'P 1'
#
loop_
_entity.id
_entity.type
_entity.pdbx_description
1 polymer ?
#
loop_
_entity_poly.entity_id
_entity_poly.type
_entity_poly.pdbx_seq_one_letter_code
_entity_poly.pdbx_strand_id
1 'polypeptide(L)' 'LRLEKGFGLEVGLAIDWARAGYSIVEVPTEMTHRETGRDLEGVLHRARQFREVMCALASRWRHDWQKQPHI' A
#
# COMPACT_ATOMS: atom_id res chain seq x y z
N LEU A 1 -14.60 1.97 -4.19
CA LEU A 1 -13.43 1.80 -3.32
C LEU A 1 -13.48 0.42 -2.69
N ARG A 2 -12.48 -0.43 -2.99
CA ARG A 2 -12.28 -1.67 -2.23
C ARG A 2 -11.46 -1.29 -1.00
N LEU A 3 -12.12 -1.27 0.17
CA LEU A 3 -11.49 -0.95 1.45
C LEU A 3 -10.70 -2.19 1.91
N GLU A 4 -9.43 -2.22 1.56
CA GLU A 4 -8.47 -3.15 2.17
C GLU A 4 -8.26 -2.78 3.64
N LYS A 5 -7.69 -3.69 4.44
CA LYS A 5 -7.30 -3.42 5.84
C LYS A 5 -5.78 -3.53 5.95
N GLY A 6 -5.19 -2.85 6.92
CA GLY A 6 -3.74 -2.89 7.15
C GLY A 6 -2.94 -2.22 6.02
N PHE A 7 -1.79 -2.78 5.67
CA PHE A 7 -0.82 -2.15 4.75
C PHE A 7 -1.35 -2.00 3.33
N GLY A 8 -2.28 -2.89 2.92
CA GLY A 8 -2.90 -2.81 1.61
C GLY A 8 -3.81 -1.59 1.42
N LEU A 9 -4.36 -1.02 2.50
CA LEU A 9 -5.17 0.19 2.45
C LEU A 9 -4.33 1.42 2.15
N GLU A 10 -3.25 1.62 2.91
CA GLU A 10 -2.37 2.78 2.79
C GLU A 10 -1.72 2.82 1.40
N VAL A 11 -1.17 1.69 0.94
CA VAL A 11 -0.60 1.57 -0.40
C VAL A 11 -1.66 1.78 -1.48
N GLY A 12 -2.85 1.21 -1.29
CA GLY A 12 -3.94 1.35 -2.24
C GLY A 12 -4.39 2.81 -2.41
N LEU A 13 -4.54 3.54 -1.30
CA LEU A 13 -4.91 4.95 -1.30
C LEU A 13 -3.84 5.82 -1.95
N ALA A 14 -2.56 5.58 -1.64
CA ALA A 14 -1.45 6.31 -2.26
C ALA A 14 -1.45 6.14 -3.79
N ILE A 15 -1.65 4.91 -4.29
CA ILE A 15 -1.75 4.64 -5.73
C ILE A 15 -2.97 5.33 -6.35
N ASP A 16 -4.13 5.21 -5.72
CA ASP A 16 -5.39 5.77 -6.23
C ASP A 16 -5.31 7.30 -6.32
N TRP A 17 -4.74 7.97 -5.31
CA TRP A 17 -4.55 9.42 -5.30
C TRP A 17 -3.49 9.89 -6.29
N ALA A 18 -2.35 9.20 -6.39
CA ALA A 18 -1.32 9.52 -7.37
C ALA A 18 -1.88 9.45 -8.80
N ARG A 19 -2.69 8.44 -9.11
CA ARG A 19 -3.31 8.26 -10.43
C ARG A 19 -4.42 9.27 -10.73
N ALA A 20 -5.13 9.73 -9.71
CA ALA A 20 -6.13 10.77 -9.85
C ALA A 20 -5.53 12.19 -10.00
N GLY A 21 -4.19 12.32 -10.04
CA GLY A 21 -3.51 13.59 -10.27
C GLY A 21 -3.45 14.51 -9.04
N TYR A 22 -3.71 13.97 -7.84
CA TYR A 22 -3.56 14.75 -6.60
C TYR A 22 -2.10 14.95 -6.24
N SER A 23 -1.82 16.05 -5.52
CA SER A 23 -0.51 16.28 -4.92
C SER A 23 -0.41 15.51 -3.60
N ILE A 24 0.61 14.66 -3.47
CA ILE A 24 0.93 13.94 -2.25
C ILE A 24 2.15 14.62 -1.61
N VAL A 25 2.04 14.96 -0.33
CA VAL A 25 3.12 15.60 0.43
C VAL A 25 3.46 14.76 1.66
N GLU A 26 4.75 14.54 1.88
CA GLU A 26 5.25 13.91 3.10
C GLU A 26 5.42 14.98 4.18
N VAL A 27 4.85 14.73 5.36
CA VAL A 27 4.95 15.64 6.50
C VAL A 27 5.87 15.01 7.55
N PRO A 28 6.91 15.71 8.03
CA PRO A 28 7.75 15.21 9.11
C PRO A 28 6.92 14.90 10.35
N THR A 29 7.16 13.73 10.95
CA THR A 29 6.44 13.28 12.15
C THR A 29 7.42 12.80 13.20
N GLU A 30 7.11 13.06 14.47
CA GLU A 30 7.90 12.61 15.63
C GLU A 30 7.59 11.15 16.00
N MET A 31 7.61 10.26 15.02
CA MET A 31 7.40 8.83 15.21
C MET A 31 8.64 8.05 14.78
N THR A 32 9.09 7.18 15.67
CA THR A 32 10.20 6.25 15.43
C THR A 32 9.66 4.84 15.33
N HIS A 33 10.12 4.10 14.33
CA HIS A 33 9.80 2.70 14.20
C HIS A 33 10.51 1.93 15.32
N ARG A 34 9.73 1.22 16.15
CA ARG A 34 10.29 0.31 17.16
C ARG A 34 10.54 -1.03 16.50
N GLU A 35 11.78 -1.27 16.09
CA GLU A 35 12.21 -2.57 15.59
C GLU A 35 12.27 -3.58 16.75
N THR A 36 11.16 -4.28 17.01
CA THR A 36 11.22 -5.57 17.73
C THR A 36 12.04 -6.54 16.87
N GLY A 37 12.96 -7.26 17.51
CA GLY A 37 14.14 -7.89 16.90
C GLY A 37 13.90 -8.85 15.72
N ARG A 38 15.01 -9.41 15.21
CA ARG A 38 15.04 -10.35 14.07
C ARG A 38 14.51 -11.74 14.42
N ASP A 39 13.37 -11.82 15.08
CA ASP A 39 12.72 -13.07 15.43
C ASP A 39 11.93 -13.61 14.23
N LEU A 40 11.74 -14.93 14.20
CA LEU A 40 10.94 -15.61 13.16
C LEU A 40 9.51 -15.06 13.10
N GLU A 41 8.95 -14.66 14.25
CA GLU A 41 7.65 -13.99 14.32
C GLU A 41 7.66 -12.64 13.59
N GLY A 42 8.73 -11.85 13.74
CA GLY A 42 8.90 -10.60 13.01
C GLY A 42 9.05 -10.80 11.50
N VAL A 43 9.71 -11.88 11.07
CA VAL A 43 9.79 -12.27 9.65
C VAL A 43 8.40 -12.65 9.12
N LEU A 44 7.64 -13.46 9.85
CA LEU A 44 6.28 -13.85 9.45
C LEU A 44 5.33 -12.65 9.41
N HIS A 45 5.47 -11.72 10.36
CA HIS A 45 4.71 -10.47 10.37
C HIS A 45 5.00 -9.66 9.10
N ARG A 46 6.28 -9.42 8.77
CA ARG A 46 6.66 -8.72 7.53
C ARG A 46 6.22 -9.46 6.27
N ALA A 47 6.23 -10.79 6.25
CA ALA A 47 5.71 -11.57 5.13
C ALA A 47 4.20 -11.37 4.93
N ARG A 48 3.43 -11.27 6.02
CA ARG A 48 2.00 -10.92 5.95
C ARG A 48 1.80 -9.50 5.43
N GLN A 49 2.56 -8.52 5.92
CA GLN A 49 2.52 -7.15 5.41
C GLN A 49 2.82 -7.11 3.91
N PHE A 50 3.87 -7.82 3.47
CA PHE A 50 4.24 -7.94 2.07
C PHE A 50 3.11 -8.53 1.21
N ARG A 51 2.43 -9.58 1.69
CA ARG A 51 1.28 -10.16 0.99
C ARG A 51 0.14 -9.14 0.82
N GLU A 52 -0.16 -8.36 1.85
CA GLU A 52 -1.19 -7.31 1.80
C GLU A 52 -0.86 -6.23 0.76
N VAL A 53 0.40 -5.79 0.70
CA VAL A 53 0.91 -4.86 -0.32
C VAL A 53 0.79 -5.46 -1.73
N MET A 54 1.23 -6.70 -1.91
CA MET A 54 1.16 -7.38 -3.21
C MET A 54 -0.29 -7.55 -3.70
N CYS A 55 -1.24 -7.84 -2.80
CA CYS A 55 -2.66 -7.89 -3.15
C CYS A 55 -3.19 -6.53 -3.62
N ALA A 56 -2.84 -5.44 -2.94
CA ALA A 56 -3.25 -4.08 -3.32
C ALA A 56 -2.68 -3.69 -4.70
N LEU A 57 -1.41 -4.02 -4.97
CA LEU A 57 -0.79 -3.81 -6.27
C LEU A 57 -1.48 -4.64 -7.37
N ALA A 58 -1.68 -5.94 -7.14
CA ALA A 58 -2.30 -6.84 -8.11
C ALA A 58 -3.75 -6.44 -8.44
N SER A 59 -4.53 -5.99 -7.45
CA SER A 59 -5.90 -5.55 -7.67
C SER A 59 -5.97 -4.31 -8.58
N ARG A 60 -5.03 -3.37 -8.40
CA ARG A 60 -4.96 -2.13 -9.16
C ARG A 60 -4.38 -2.34 -10.55
N TRP A 61 -3.34 -3.17 -10.69
CA TRP A 61 -2.84 -3.57 -12.00
C TRP A 61 -3.95 -4.25 -12.84
N ARG A 62 -4.74 -5.15 -12.25
CA ARG A 62 -5.84 -5.81 -12.97
C ARG A 62 -6.96 -4.84 -13.35
N HIS A 63 -7.24 -3.83 -12.53
CA HIS A 63 -8.28 -2.84 -12.80
C HIS A 63 -7.82 -1.79 -13.84
N ASP A 64 -6.53 -1.48 -13.91
CA ASP A 64 -5.96 -0.61 -14.96
C ASP A 64 -6.14 -1.19 -16.35
N TRP A 65 -6.07 -2.53 -16.50
CA TRP A 65 -6.39 -3.21 -17.76
C TRP A 65 -7.84 -3.00 -18.23
N GLN A 66 -8.76 -2.72 -17.31
CA GLN A 66 -10.18 -2.52 -17.63
C GLN A 66 -10.59 -1.04 -17.75
N LYS A 67 -9.75 -0.10 -17.29
CA LYS A 67 -10.06 1.34 -17.29
C LYS A 67 -8.95 2.21 -17.86
N GLN A 68 -8.33 1.80 -18.96
CA GLN A 68 -7.79 2.80 -19.90
C GLN A 68 -8.83 3.10 -20.97
N PRO A 69 -9.63 4.15 -20.79
CA PRO A 69 -10.00 4.97 -21.91
C PRO A 69 -9.52 6.42 -21.70
N HIS A 70 -9.04 6.98 -22.80
CA HIS A 70 -8.85 8.40 -23.13
C HIS A 70 -7.84 9.23 -22.31
N ILE A 71 -6.58 9.18 -22.77
CA ILE A 71 -5.97 10.38 -23.38
C ILE A 71 -5.69 10.04 -24.84
#